data_AF-A0A543CKX2-F1
#
_entry.id   AF-A0A543CKX2-F1
#
_cell.length_a   1.000
_cell.length_b   1.000
_cell.length_c   1.000
_cell.angle_alpha   90.00
_cell.angle_beta   90.00
_cell.angle_gamma   90.00
#
_symmetry.space_group_name_H-M   'P 1'
#
loop_
_entity.id
_entity.type
_entity.pdbx_description
1 polymer ?
#
loop_
_entity_poly.entity_id
_entity_poly.type
_entity_poly.pdbx_seq_one_letter_code
_entity_poly.pdbx_strand_id
1 'polypeptide(L)'
;MARWSRFAPDADRRLVKGLHDGDDDVLATLYDVYAERLYDYCMALLDDQRVAADVVHDTFIDAARRAPRMRDRGRLRAWLYAAARRRCMQRKLQLDAAEGDPLASLDFLKREALFLALRHDLTGDDLAVTLGVSLRRSEARLQRAQEQVPEAEEFLDSAPAPVLPAALRHRVLHTGTDPELAGYRAEIAARGGALTPDGMPRQPDAPSHLARRWAFTTAGLFTALVTAVVVLMLMDPNLPVPDIQWPGGKPHTSKAPTHHPRRPDGQDGAPGAGGGIPPTTAPQALPTPTPTLPSTPPPPGGRNGVLVVSPVSIHFHGHDTIAAIVLGAKGGPVSWSAAASSPQVTLTRAGGTIRDHGQVTVQVSLNRGLITLPGNATIAVSGGSGAAVPVGVAWDISVL
;
A
#
# COMPACT_ATOMS: atom_id res chain seq x y z
N MET A 1 -36.60 -3.75 -6.82
CA MET A 1 -36.81 -4.17 -5.41
C MET A 1 -35.47 -4.70 -4.94
N ALA A 2 -34.85 -4.11 -3.91
CA ALA A 2 -33.50 -4.53 -3.49
C ALA A 2 -33.44 -6.06 -3.33
N ARG A 3 -32.57 -6.72 -4.11
CA ARG A 3 -32.44 -8.18 -4.16
C ARG A 3 -32.21 -8.79 -2.78
N TRP A 4 -31.58 -8.02 -1.92
CA TRP A 4 -31.18 -8.44 -0.60
C TRP A 4 -32.11 -7.88 0.48
N SER A 5 -32.39 -8.68 1.51
CA SER A 5 -33.21 -8.22 2.63
C SER A 5 -32.64 -6.95 3.26
N ARG A 6 -33.54 -6.05 3.67
CA ARG A 6 -33.18 -4.81 4.36
C ARG A 6 -32.41 -5.10 5.66
N PHE A 7 -31.58 -4.16 6.05
CA PHE A 7 -30.74 -4.27 7.24
C PHE A 7 -31.53 -4.45 8.53
N ALA A 8 -30.93 -5.22 9.46
CA ALA A 8 -31.38 -5.31 10.83
C ALA A 8 -30.19 -4.99 11.78
N PRO A 9 -30.02 -3.74 12.21
CA PRO A 9 -28.92 -3.34 13.11
C PRO A 9 -28.83 -4.18 14.40
N ASP A 10 -29.97 -4.69 14.89
CA ASP A 10 -30.00 -5.57 16.06
C ASP A 10 -29.49 -6.99 15.78
N ALA A 11 -29.62 -7.48 14.54
CA ALA A 11 -28.97 -8.72 14.12
C ALA A 11 -27.44 -8.53 14.06
N ASP A 12 -26.99 -7.40 13.49
CA ASP A 12 -25.57 -7.04 13.42
C ASP A 12 -24.95 -6.92 14.81
N ARG A 13 -25.62 -6.23 15.75
CA ARG A 13 -25.15 -6.13 17.14
C ARG A 13 -24.99 -7.50 17.81
N ARG A 14 -25.92 -8.43 17.56
CA ARG A 14 -25.84 -9.80 18.09
C ARG A 14 -24.67 -10.57 17.51
N LEU A 15 -24.44 -10.47 16.20
CA LEU A 15 -23.28 -11.08 15.54
C LEU A 15 -21.96 -10.53 16.08
N VAL A 16 -21.81 -9.20 16.22
CA VAL A 16 -20.59 -8.61 16.79
C VAL A 16 -20.39 -9.02 18.25
N LYS A 17 -21.47 -9.11 19.02
CA LYS A 17 -21.41 -9.59 20.41
C LYS A 17 -20.94 -11.04 20.47
N GLY A 18 -21.48 -11.94 19.66
CA GLY A 18 -21.02 -13.33 19.62
C GLY A 18 -19.55 -13.45 19.21
N LEU A 19 -19.10 -12.64 18.23
CA LEU A 19 -17.69 -12.59 17.85
C LEU A 19 -16.78 -12.11 18.99
N HIS A 20 -17.25 -11.15 19.78
CA HIS A 20 -16.53 -10.65 20.95
C HIS A 20 -16.45 -11.72 22.05
N ASP A 21 -17.53 -12.46 22.27
CA ASP A 21 -17.64 -13.46 23.32
C ASP A 21 -16.95 -14.78 22.94
N GLY A 22 -16.52 -14.93 21.68
CA GLY A 22 -15.83 -16.12 21.19
C GLY A 22 -16.76 -17.30 20.94
N ASP A 23 -18.02 -17.03 20.58
CA ASP A 23 -19.00 -18.07 20.23
C ASP A 23 -18.57 -18.83 18.97
N ASP A 24 -18.48 -20.15 19.05
CA ASP A 24 -17.97 -21.01 17.98
C ASP A 24 -18.84 -20.98 16.71
N ASP A 25 -20.15 -20.76 16.85
CA ASP A 25 -21.11 -20.81 15.74
C ASP A 25 -21.37 -19.44 15.10
N VAL A 26 -20.94 -18.35 15.73
CA VAL A 26 -21.25 -17.00 15.26
C VAL A 26 -20.59 -16.72 13.91
N LEU A 27 -19.40 -17.29 13.64
CA LEU A 27 -18.72 -17.12 12.36
C LEU A 27 -19.47 -17.83 11.23
N ALA A 28 -20.06 -19.00 11.51
CA ALA A 28 -20.93 -19.70 10.57
C ALA A 28 -22.19 -18.89 10.28
N THR A 29 -22.84 -18.36 11.32
CA THR A 29 -24.01 -17.51 11.15
C THR A 29 -23.68 -16.23 10.36
N LEU A 30 -22.54 -15.60 10.66
CA LEU A 30 -22.06 -14.43 9.94
C LEU A 30 -21.84 -14.74 8.45
N TYR A 31 -21.22 -15.88 8.16
CA TYR A 31 -21.00 -16.35 6.79
C TYR A 31 -22.34 -16.56 6.06
N ASP A 32 -23.26 -17.31 6.66
CA ASP A 32 -24.52 -17.68 6.03
C ASP A 32 -25.39 -16.44 5.72
N VAL A 33 -25.28 -15.37 6.52
CA VAL A 33 -26.00 -14.11 6.29
C VAL A 33 -25.37 -13.23 5.20
N TYR A 34 -24.03 -13.17 5.14
CA TYR A 34 -23.32 -12.14 4.36
C TYR A 34 -22.56 -12.66 3.14
N ALA A 35 -22.25 -13.96 3.05
CA ALA A 35 -21.29 -14.47 2.06
C ALA A 35 -21.75 -14.24 0.63
N GLU A 36 -23.02 -14.51 0.33
CA GLU A 36 -23.57 -14.34 -1.02
C GLU A 36 -23.51 -12.87 -1.47
N ARG A 37 -23.83 -11.94 -0.56
CA ARG A 37 -23.83 -10.50 -0.86
C ARG A 37 -22.42 -9.95 -1.03
N LEU A 38 -21.49 -10.37 -0.17
CA LEU A 38 -20.09 -9.96 -0.27
C LEU A 38 -19.43 -10.55 -1.52
N TYR A 39 -19.78 -11.78 -1.88
CA TYR A 39 -19.28 -12.40 -3.09
C TYR A 39 -19.80 -11.70 -4.35
N ASP A 40 -21.08 -11.37 -4.40
CA ASP A 40 -21.66 -10.55 -5.47
C ASP A 40 -20.95 -9.19 -5.62
N TYR A 41 -20.65 -8.53 -4.50
CA TYR A 41 -19.89 -7.29 -4.49
C TYR A 41 -18.45 -7.44 -4.98
N CYS A 42 -17.73 -8.45 -4.49
CA CYS A 42 -16.36 -8.71 -4.93
C CYS A 42 -16.28 -9.13 -6.40
N MET A 43 -17.25 -9.92 -6.89
CA MET A 43 -17.33 -10.32 -8.29
C MET A 43 -17.51 -9.10 -9.21
N ALA A 44 -18.39 -8.17 -8.84
CA ALA A 44 -18.58 -6.95 -9.62
C ALA A 44 -17.32 -6.08 -9.72
N LEU A 45 -16.44 -6.11 -8.71
CA LEU A 45 -15.23 -5.28 -8.67
C LEU A 45 -13.97 -5.92 -9.27
N LEU A 46 -13.96 -7.25 -9.42
CA LEU A 46 -12.75 -8.01 -9.75
C LEU A 46 -12.89 -8.90 -10.98
N ASP A 47 -14.11 -9.26 -11.37
CA ASP A 47 -14.43 -10.18 -12.48
C ASP A 47 -13.62 -11.50 -12.49
N ASP A 48 -13.14 -11.93 -11.32
CA ASP A 48 -12.41 -13.19 -11.14
C ASP A 48 -12.97 -13.95 -9.93
N GLN A 49 -13.61 -15.08 -10.19
CA GLN A 49 -14.23 -15.94 -9.18
C GLN A 49 -13.25 -16.40 -8.09
N ARG A 50 -12.00 -16.73 -8.45
CA ARG A 50 -11.01 -17.21 -7.49
C ARG A 50 -10.56 -16.07 -6.58
N VAL A 51 -10.24 -14.92 -7.18
CA VAL A 51 -9.77 -13.75 -6.43
C VAL A 51 -10.90 -13.19 -5.56
N ALA A 52 -12.14 -13.13 -6.07
CA ALA A 52 -13.29 -12.70 -5.30
C ALA A 52 -13.57 -13.62 -4.10
N ALA A 53 -13.52 -14.94 -4.30
CA ALA A 53 -13.68 -15.90 -3.21
C ALA A 53 -12.59 -15.76 -2.14
N ASP A 54 -11.34 -15.50 -2.53
CA ASP A 54 -10.24 -15.26 -1.59
C ASP A 54 -10.40 -13.94 -0.84
N VAL A 55 -10.92 -12.88 -1.48
CA VAL A 55 -11.25 -11.62 -0.80
C VAL A 55 -12.38 -11.81 0.22
N VAL A 56 -13.44 -12.55 -0.14
CA VAL A 56 -14.54 -12.86 0.78
C VAL A 56 -14.03 -13.67 1.97
N HIS A 57 -13.20 -14.68 1.71
CA HIS A 57 -12.53 -15.46 2.75
C HIS A 57 -11.76 -14.56 3.71
N ASP A 58 -10.82 -13.77 3.19
CA ASP A 58 -9.97 -12.90 4.00
C ASP A 58 -10.78 -11.82 4.71
N THR A 59 -11.97 -11.46 4.22
CA THR A 59 -12.89 -10.51 4.88
C THR A 59 -13.55 -11.13 6.11
N PHE A 60 -14.01 -12.38 6.06
CA PHE A 60 -14.60 -13.05 7.21
C PHE A 60 -13.59 -13.34 8.32
N ILE A 61 -12.40 -13.82 7.96
CA ILE A 61 -11.32 -14.08 8.94
C ILE A 61 -10.89 -12.79 9.63
N ASP A 62 -10.87 -11.70 8.87
CA ASP A 62 -10.56 -10.38 9.38
C ASP A 62 -11.64 -9.81 10.28
N ALA A 63 -12.92 -9.96 9.87
CA ALA A 63 -14.08 -9.60 10.68
C ALA A 63 -14.02 -10.30 12.04
N ALA A 64 -13.77 -11.60 12.05
CA ALA A 64 -13.75 -12.38 13.28
C ALA A 64 -12.76 -11.84 14.33
N ARG A 65 -11.65 -11.24 13.89
CA ARG A 65 -10.61 -10.71 14.77
C ARG A 65 -10.73 -9.22 15.08
N ARG A 66 -11.34 -8.44 14.18
CA ARG A 66 -11.26 -6.97 14.24
C ARG A 66 -12.61 -6.27 14.37
N ALA A 67 -13.70 -6.87 13.86
CA ALA A 67 -15.05 -6.35 14.04
C ALA A 67 -15.50 -6.20 15.51
N PRO A 68 -15.07 -7.08 16.46
CA PRO A 68 -15.38 -6.90 17.89
C PRO A 68 -14.91 -5.56 18.50
N ARG A 69 -13.93 -4.90 17.88
CA ARG A 69 -13.34 -3.62 18.35
C ARG A 69 -14.09 -2.39 17.83
N MET A 70 -15.12 -2.57 17.02
CA MET A 70 -15.93 -1.46 16.52
C MET A 70 -16.67 -0.75 17.66
N ARG A 71 -16.73 0.57 17.57
CA ARG A 71 -17.50 1.39 18.50
C ARG A 71 -19.01 1.22 18.30
N ASP A 72 -19.45 1.23 17.04
CA ASP A 72 -20.85 1.03 16.67
C ASP A 72 -21.04 -0.38 16.08
N ARG A 73 -21.52 -1.30 16.93
CA ARG A 73 -21.75 -2.70 16.56
C ARG A 73 -22.92 -2.89 15.58
N GLY A 74 -23.77 -1.87 15.40
CA GLY A 74 -24.85 -1.89 14.42
C GLY A 74 -24.39 -1.68 12.98
N ARG A 75 -23.11 -1.37 12.76
CA ARG A 75 -22.51 -1.09 11.45
C ARG A 75 -21.68 -2.26 10.91
N LEU A 76 -21.94 -3.48 11.37
CA LEU A 76 -21.21 -4.67 10.93
C LEU A 76 -21.26 -4.82 9.41
N ARG A 77 -22.42 -4.59 8.78
CA ARG A 77 -22.50 -4.61 7.32
C ARG A 77 -21.54 -3.61 6.67
N ALA A 78 -21.60 -2.33 7.04
CA ALA A 78 -20.69 -1.32 6.48
C ALA A 78 -19.22 -1.70 6.71
N TRP A 79 -18.90 -2.35 7.84
CA TRP A 79 -17.56 -2.82 8.14
C TRP A 79 -17.11 -3.91 7.16
N LEU A 80 -17.98 -4.90 6.90
CA LEU A 80 -17.70 -5.99 5.97
C LEU A 80 -17.47 -5.48 4.54
N TYR A 81 -18.34 -4.59 4.06
CA TYR A 81 -18.16 -3.99 2.73
C TYR A 81 -16.92 -3.11 2.67
N ALA A 82 -16.64 -2.30 3.69
CA ALA A 82 -15.41 -1.50 3.75
C ALA A 82 -14.13 -2.38 3.73
N ALA A 83 -14.14 -3.52 4.44
CA ALA A 83 -13.01 -4.45 4.47
C ALA A 83 -12.83 -5.15 3.11
N ALA A 84 -13.93 -5.66 2.53
CA ALA A 84 -13.93 -6.27 1.20
C ALA A 84 -13.48 -5.29 0.12
N ARG A 85 -14.03 -4.07 0.13
CA ARG A 85 -13.66 -2.98 -0.77
C ARG A 85 -12.17 -2.72 -0.73
N ARG A 86 -11.63 -2.47 0.47
CA ARG A 86 -10.20 -2.20 0.66
C ARG A 86 -9.32 -3.29 0.04
N ARG A 87 -9.73 -4.56 0.17
CA ARG A 87 -9.04 -5.72 -0.41
C ARG A 87 -9.16 -5.76 -1.93
N CYS A 88 -10.33 -5.45 -2.47
CA CYS A 88 -10.52 -5.29 -3.91
C CYS A 88 -9.65 -4.15 -4.46
N MET A 89 -9.58 -3.02 -3.75
CA MET A 89 -8.76 -1.86 -4.13
C MET A 89 -7.27 -2.18 -4.16
N GLN A 90 -6.79 -3.09 -3.31
CA GLN A 90 -5.41 -3.59 -3.35
C GLN A 90 -5.12 -4.47 -4.58
N ARG A 91 -6.14 -4.94 -5.30
CA ARG A 91 -5.99 -5.97 -6.34
C ARG A 91 -5.93 -5.48 -7.79
N LYS A 92 -5.94 -4.17 -8.06
CA LYS A 92 -6.33 -3.60 -9.37
C LYS A 92 -7.79 -3.93 -9.64
N LEU A 93 -8.63 -2.89 -9.60
CA LEU A 93 -10.07 -3.03 -9.73
C LEU A 93 -10.44 -3.02 -11.19
N GLN A 94 -11.44 -3.81 -11.54
CA GLN A 94 -12.12 -3.78 -12.83
C GLN A 94 -13.61 -3.76 -12.56
N LEU A 95 -14.24 -2.62 -12.80
CA LEU A 95 -15.65 -2.61 -13.16
C LEU A 95 -15.64 -2.53 -14.68
N ASP A 96 -15.38 -3.65 -15.34
CA ASP A 96 -15.36 -3.66 -16.80
C ASP A 96 -16.79 -3.47 -17.30
N ALA A 97 -16.95 -2.57 -18.27
CA ALA A 97 -18.24 -2.32 -18.89
C ALA A 97 -18.51 -3.42 -19.93
N ALA A 98 -19.59 -4.16 -19.74
CA ALA A 98 -20.07 -5.08 -20.77
C ALA A 98 -20.49 -4.30 -22.03
N GLU A 99 -20.51 -4.96 -23.18
CA GLU A 99 -21.04 -4.38 -24.41
C GLU A 99 -22.53 -4.02 -24.20
N GLY A 100 -22.88 -2.74 -24.33
CA GLY A 100 -24.21 -2.22 -24.02
C GLY A 100 -24.46 -1.87 -22.54
N ASP A 101 -23.43 -1.86 -21.69
CA ASP A 101 -23.55 -1.46 -20.28
C ASP A 101 -23.91 0.04 -20.15
N PRO A 102 -25.10 0.40 -19.63
CA PRO A 102 -25.49 1.80 -19.43
C PRO A 102 -24.59 2.51 -18.40
N LEU A 103 -23.91 1.76 -17.52
CA LEU A 103 -22.98 2.27 -16.53
C LEU A 103 -21.58 2.57 -17.12
N ALA A 104 -21.33 2.24 -18.39
CA ALA A 104 -20.06 2.50 -19.08
C ALA A 104 -19.64 3.98 -19.03
N SER A 105 -20.61 4.89 -19.02
CA SER A 105 -20.38 6.35 -18.98
C SER A 105 -19.93 6.87 -17.61
N LEU A 106 -20.05 6.07 -16.55
CA LEU A 106 -19.73 6.45 -15.19
C LEU A 106 -18.27 6.13 -14.85
N ASP A 107 -17.64 7.03 -14.09
CA ASP A 107 -16.38 6.71 -13.42
C ASP A 107 -16.59 5.58 -12.39
N PHE A 108 -15.48 4.93 -12.03
CA PHE A 108 -15.46 3.82 -11.07
C PHE A 108 -16.22 4.14 -9.78
N LEU A 109 -16.00 5.32 -9.21
CA LEU A 109 -16.56 5.69 -7.90
C LEU A 109 -18.08 5.89 -7.97
N LYS A 110 -18.58 6.50 -9.06
CA LYS A 110 -20.02 6.67 -9.30
C LYS A 110 -20.69 5.31 -9.52
N ARG A 111 -20.07 4.44 -10.33
CA ARG A 111 -20.59 3.09 -10.60
C ARG A 111 -20.64 2.26 -9.31
N GLU A 112 -19.58 2.29 -8.53
CA GLU A 112 -19.51 1.63 -7.23
C GLU A 112 -20.61 2.14 -6.27
N ALA A 113 -20.83 3.46 -6.21
CA ALA A 113 -21.87 4.04 -5.36
C ALA A 113 -23.28 3.59 -5.76
N LEU A 114 -23.59 3.52 -7.05
CA LEU A 114 -24.86 2.97 -7.55
C LEU A 114 -25.00 1.49 -7.19
N PHE A 115 -23.94 0.71 -7.43
CA PHE A 115 -23.96 -0.73 -7.17
C PHE A 115 -24.21 -1.02 -5.68
N LEU A 116 -23.50 -0.33 -4.79
CA LEU A 116 -23.71 -0.41 -3.35
C LEU A 116 -25.13 0.03 -2.97
N ALA A 117 -25.62 1.17 -3.46
CA ALA A 117 -26.91 1.71 -3.07
C ALA A 117 -28.10 0.90 -3.61
N LEU A 118 -28.11 0.59 -4.90
CA LEU A 118 -29.26 -0.01 -5.57
C LEU A 118 -29.27 -1.53 -5.45
N ARG A 119 -28.15 -2.19 -5.75
CA ARG A 119 -28.07 -3.65 -5.69
C ARG A 119 -27.90 -4.15 -4.27
N HIS A 120 -27.08 -3.47 -3.46
CA HIS A 120 -26.81 -3.90 -2.09
C HIS A 120 -27.71 -3.27 -1.03
N ASP A 121 -28.46 -2.19 -1.32
CA ASP A 121 -29.20 -1.36 -0.34
C ASP A 121 -28.27 -0.53 0.59
N LEU A 122 -26.99 -0.32 0.26
CA LEU A 122 -26.05 0.43 1.10
C LEU A 122 -26.21 1.94 0.86
N THR A 123 -26.94 2.63 1.75
CA THR A 123 -27.27 4.05 1.61
C THR A 123 -26.86 4.87 2.85
N GLY A 124 -26.99 6.20 2.78
CA GLY A 124 -26.73 7.11 3.90
C GLY A 124 -25.32 6.98 4.48
N ASP A 125 -25.24 6.90 5.82
CA ASP A 125 -23.96 6.81 6.51
C ASP A 125 -23.20 5.52 6.21
N ASP A 126 -23.89 4.41 5.94
CA ASP A 126 -23.22 3.14 5.65
C ASP A 126 -22.50 3.19 4.30
N LEU A 127 -23.11 3.86 3.30
CA LEU A 127 -22.44 4.15 2.04
C LEU A 127 -21.22 5.05 2.26
N ALA A 128 -21.39 6.11 3.06
CA ALA A 128 -20.32 7.06 3.35
C ALA A 128 -19.11 6.39 4.00
N VAL A 129 -19.34 5.56 5.01
CA VAL A 129 -18.30 4.83 5.73
C VAL A 129 -17.63 3.78 4.86
N THR A 130 -18.41 3.05 4.05
CA THR A 130 -17.88 2.06 3.10
C THR A 130 -16.93 2.70 2.09
N LEU A 131 -17.32 3.86 1.54
CA LEU A 131 -16.51 4.61 0.58
C LEU A 131 -15.41 5.46 1.23
N GLY A 132 -15.36 5.56 2.57
CA GLY A 132 -14.37 6.37 3.29
C GLY A 132 -14.48 7.87 3.02
N VAL A 133 -15.69 8.37 2.73
CA VAL A 133 -15.97 9.79 2.45
C VAL A 133 -17.04 10.36 3.39
N SER A 134 -17.26 11.67 3.36
CA SER A 134 -18.35 12.28 4.12
C SER A 134 -19.72 11.91 3.52
N LEU A 135 -20.76 11.86 4.36
CA LEU A 135 -22.14 11.60 3.96
C LEU A 135 -22.59 12.45 2.76
N ARG A 136 -22.40 13.78 2.86
CA ARG A 136 -22.72 14.71 1.77
C ARG A 136 -22.01 14.37 0.47
N ARG A 137 -20.77 13.88 0.53
CA ARG A 137 -19.99 13.52 -0.68
C ARG A 137 -20.47 12.20 -1.28
N SER A 138 -20.79 11.20 -0.46
CA SER A 138 -21.37 9.95 -0.96
C SER A 138 -22.75 10.19 -1.56
N GLU A 139 -23.61 10.99 -0.91
CA GLU A 139 -24.94 11.36 -1.41
C GLU A 139 -24.85 12.13 -2.73
N ALA A 140 -24.02 13.18 -2.79
CA ALA A 140 -23.83 13.94 -4.02
C ALA A 140 -23.19 13.12 -5.15
N ARG A 141 -22.46 12.04 -4.83
CA ARG A 141 -21.94 11.11 -5.83
C ARG A 141 -23.02 10.17 -6.34
N LEU A 142 -23.79 9.58 -5.43
CA LEU A 142 -24.92 8.71 -5.76
C LEU A 142 -25.96 9.44 -6.61
N GLN A 143 -26.37 10.65 -6.17
CA GLN A 143 -27.34 11.46 -6.88
C GLN A 143 -26.89 11.76 -8.31
N ARG A 144 -25.66 12.24 -8.51
CA ARG A 144 -25.13 12.50 -9.86
C ARG A 144 -25.05 11.24 -10.72
N ALA A 145 -24.77 10.09 -10.11
CA ALA A 145 -24.72 8.84 -10.83
C ALA A 145 -26.14 8.40 -11.28
N GLN A 146 -27.16 8.58 -10.44
CA GLN A 146 -28.56 8.33 -10.76
C GLN A 146 -29.08 9.29 -11.84
N GLU A 147 -28.72 10.58 -11.76
CA GLU A 147 -29.07 11.59 -12.79
C GLU A 147 -28.46 11.26 -14.15
N GLN A 148 -27.23 10.72 -14.15
CA GLN A 148 -26.51 10.38 -15.38
C GLN A 148 -27.01 9.07 -16.00
N VAL A 149 -27.48 8.11 -15.19
CA VAL A 149 -27.99 6.81 -15.64
C VAL A 149 -29.29 6.48 -14.90
N PRO A 150 -30.45 6.99 -15.35
CA PRO A 150 -31.73 6.79 -14.67
C PRO A 150 -32.21 5.33 -14.71
N GLU A 151 -31.79 4.57 -15.72
CA GLU A 151 -32.12 3.15 -15.92
C GLU A 151 -31.22 2.20 -15.10
N ALA A 152 -30.33 2.74 -14.27
CA ALA A 152 -29.35 1.95 -13.52
C ALA A 152 -29.99 0.93 -12.56
N GLU A 153 -31.14 1.27 -11.96
CA GLU A 153 -31.83 0.37 -11.02
C GLU A 153 -32.34 -0.88 -11.74
N GLU A 154 -33.03 -0.71 -12.86
CA GLU A 154 -33.56 -1.82 -13.67
C GLU A 154 -32.44 -2.70 -14.20
N PHE A 155 -31.36 -2.09 -14.71
CA PHE A 155 -30.19 -2.82 -15.17
C PHE A 155 -29.55 -3.67 -14.06
N LEU A 156 -29.32 -3.08 -12.89
CA LEU A 156 -28.68 -3.77 -11.76
C LEU A 156 -29.57 -4.86 -11.13
N ASP A 157 -30.89 -4.70 -11.15
CA ASP A 157 -31.86 -5.71 -10.70
C ASP A 157 -31.91 -6.90 -11.67
N SER A 158 -31.69 -6.67 -12.97
CA SER A 158 -31.73 -7.74 -14.00
C SER A 158 -30.48 -8.63 -14.03
N ALA A 159 -29.33 -8.13 -13.56
CA ALA A 159 -28.06 -8.84 -13.65
C ALA A 159 -28.00 -10.04 -12.67
N PRO A 160 -27.69 -11.26 -13.16
CA PRO A 160 -27.73 -12.48 -12.35
C PRO A 160 -26.77 -12.42 -11.16
N ALA A 161 -27.12 -13.11 -10.07
CA ALA A 161 -26.24 -13.29 -8.93
C ALA A 161 -25.12 -14.29 -9.30
N PRO A 162 -23.85 -14.01 -8.98
CA PRO A 162 -22.80 -14.97 -9.17
C PRO A 162 -22.93 -16.11 -8.16
N VAL A 163 -22.64 -17.33 -8.62
CA VAL A 163 -22.77 -18.53 -7.78
C VAL A 163 -21.61 -18.62 -6.79
N LEU A 164 -21.93 -18.64 -5.51
CA LEU A 164 -20.97 -18.77 -4.42
C LEU A 164 -20.24 -20.14 -4.51
N PRO A 165 -18.90 -20.19 -4.47
CA PRO A 165 -18.18 -21.47 -4.52
C PRO A 165 -18.51 -22.35 -3.31
N ALA A 166 -18.93 -23.59 -3.55
CA ALA A 166 -19.37 -24.51 -2.50
C ALA A 166 -18.30 -24.77 -1.41
N ALA A 167 -17.01 -24.76 -1.79
CA ALA A 167 -15.90 -24.97 -0.86
C ALA A 167 -15.59 -23.76 0.03
N LEU A 168 -16.11 -22.57 -0.29
CA LEU A 168 -15.73 -21.34 0.41
C LEU A 168 -16.17 -21.34 1.87
N ARG A 169 -17.37 -21.85 2.17
CA ARG A 169 -17.87 -21.96 3.54
C ARG A 169 -16.94 -22.81 4.40
N HIS A 170 -16.61 -24.00 3.92
CA HIS A 170 -15.70 -24.91 4.61
C HIS A 170 -14.33 -24.26 4.84
N ARG A 171 -13.75 -23.59 3.83
CA ARG A 171 -12.47 -22.88 3.94
C ARG A 171 -12.51 -21.79 5.01
N VAL A 172 -13.57 -20.98 5.05
CA VAL A 172 -13.71 -19.90 6.05
C VAL A 172 -13.83 -20.48 7.45
N LEU A 173 -14.67 -21.50 7.64
CA LEU A 173 -14.88 -22.11 8.96
C LEU A 173 -13.61 -22.79 9.45
N HIS A 174 -12.99 -23.65 8.63
CA HIS A 174 -11.73 -24.32 8.98
C HIS A 174 -10.64 -23.30 9.36
N THR A 175 -10.46 -22.24 8.57
CA THR A 175 -9.47 -21.20 8.87
C THR A 175 -9.81 -20.43 10.15
N GLY A 176 -11.11 -20.18 10.38
CA GLY A 176 -11.65 -19.45 11.53
C GLY A 176 -11.47 -20.18 12.85
N THR A 177 -11.73 -21.49 12.86
CA THR A 177 -11.85 -22.31 14.08
C THR A 177 -10.60 -23.12 14.40
N ASP A 178 -9.77 -23.48 13.41
CA ASP A 178 -8.57 -24.30 13.65
C ASP A 178 -7.52 -23.54 14.48
N PRO A 179 -7.11 -24.01 15.66
CA PRO A 179 -6.10 -23.35 16.49
C PRO A 179 -4.72 -23.26 15.80
N GLU A 180 -4.34 -24.23 14.97
CA GLU A 180 -3.05 -24.25 14.27
C GLU A 180 -2.94 -23.10 13.25
N LEU A 181 -4.08 -22.63 12.74
CA LEU A 181 -4.15 -21.53 11.78
C LEU A 181 -4.20 -20.14 12.44
N ALA A 182 -4.01 -20.03 13.76
CA ALA A 182 -4.04 -18.74 14.47
C ALA A 182 -3.01 -17.72 13.94
N GLY A 183 -1.83 -18.20 13.54
CA GLY A 183 -0.79 -17.40 12.89
C GLY A 183 -1.23 -16.90 11.51
N TYR A 184 -1.77 -17.79 10.68
CA TYR A 184 -2.29 -17.44 9.35
C TYR A 184 -3.45 -16.42 9.42
N ARG A 185 -4.38 -16.60 10.37
CA ARG A 185 -5.42 -15.60 10.64
C ARG A 185 -4.86 -14.24 11.03
N ALA A 186 -3.74 -14.20 11.75
CA ALA A 186 -3.11 -12.94 12.16
C ALA A 186 -2.49 -12.21 10.97
N GLU A 187 -1.90 -12.96 10.04
CA GLU A 187 -1.35 -12.43 8.80
C GLU A 187 -2.45 -11.83 7.89
N ILE A 188 -3.58 -12.53 7.73
CA ILE A 188 -4.76 -12.02 7.00
C ILE A 188 -5.23 -10.68 7.59
N ALA A 189 -5.32 -10.59 8.91
CA ALA A 189 -5.71 -9.35 9.59
C ALA A 189 -4.68 -8.23 9.42
N ALA A 190 -3.38 -8.55 9.41
CA ALA A 190 -2.30 -7.59 9.18
C ALA A 190 -2.38 -6.97 7.77
N ARG A 191 -2.68 -7.78 6.73
CA ARG A 191 -2.93 -7.28 5.37
C ARG A 191 -4.21 -6.41 5.28
N GLY A 192 -5.14 -6.61 6.21
CA GLY A 192 -6.36 -5.83 6.44
C GLY A 192 -6.13 -4.37 6.85
N GLY A 193 -4.90 -3.97 7.15
CA GLY A 193 -4.43 -2.59 7.31
C GLY A 193 -5.10 -1.77 8.42
N ALA A 194 -4.89 -0.45 8.41
CA ALA A 194 -5.28 0.38 9.55
C ALA A 194 -6.81 0.55 9.69
N LEU A 195 -7.28 0.56 10.93
CA LEU A 195 -8.64 0.94 11.29
C LEU A 195 -8.72 2.43 11.66
N THR A 196 -9.90 3.03 11.56
CA THR A 196 -10.22 4.32 12.16
C THR A 196 -10.28 4.18 13.70
N PRO A 197 -10.25 5.29 14.44
CA PRO A 197 -10.48 5.26 15.90
C PRO A 197 -11.81 4.58 16.30
N ASP A 198 -12.82 4.62 15.43
CA ASP A 198 -14.12 3.95 15.65
C ASP A 198 -14.10 2.45 15.28
N GLY A 199 -12.96 1.92 14.82
CA GLY A 199 -12.78 0.52 14.47
C GLY A 199 -13.16 0.16 13.03
N MET A 200 -13.39 1.13 12.14
CA MET A 200 -13.77 0.89 10.73
C MET A 200 -12.55 0.74 9.81
N PRO A 201 -12.60 -0.07 8.74
CA PRO A 201 -11.50 -0.19 7.79
C PRO A 201 -11.23 1.13 7.05
N ARG A 202 -9.97 1.59 7.02
CA ARG A 202 -9.60 2.79 6.24
C ARG A 202 -9.47 2.47 4.77
N GLN A 203 -10.18 3.25 3.95
CA GLN A 203 -10.13 3.15 2.49
C GLN A 203 -8.86 3.81 1.92
N PRO A 204 -8.24 3.23 0.88
CA PRO A 204 -6.97 3.72 0.32
C PRO A 204 -7.13 5.02 -0.48
N ASP A 205 -8.31 5.27 -1.03
CA ASP A 205 -8.70 6.45 -1.81
C ASP A 205 -9.29 7.58 -0.95
N ALA A 206 -9.43 7.36 0.36
CA ALA A 206 -9.82 8.42 1.29
C ALA A 206 -8.67 9.45 1.39
N PRO A 207 -8.90 10.74 1.05
CA PRO A 207 -7.83 11.72 1.04
C PRO A 207 -7.32 11.92 2.47
N SER A 208 -6.02 11.71 2.69
CA SER A 208 -5.44 11.85 4.01
C SER A 208 -5.72 13.26 4.56
N HIS A 209 -6.20 13.34 5.80
CA HIS A 209 -6.54 14.61 6.45
C HIS A 209 -5.32 15.54 6.54
N LEU A 210 -4.12 14.95 6.58
CA LEU A 210 -2.84 15.65 6.56
C LEU A 210 -2.53 16.24 5.18
N ALA A 211 -2.72 15.51 4.07
CA ALA A 211 -2.49 16.08 2.73
C ALA A 211 -3.36 17.33 2.48
N ARG A 212 -4.59 17.35 3.01
CA ARG A 212 -5.48 18.53 2.94
C ARG A 212 -4.96 19.72 3.75
N ARG A 213 -4.38 19.49 4.91
CA ARG A 213 -3.89 20.57 5.79
C ARG A 213 -2.63 21.24 5.24
N TRP A 214 -1.81 20.50 4.48
CA TRP A 214 -0.63 21.04 3.81
C TRP A 214 -0.93 21.70 2.46
N ALA A 215 -1.97 21.26 1.74
CA ALA A 215 -2.35 21.86 0.46
C ALA A 215 -2.78 23.34 0.59
N PHE A 216 -3.37 23.73 1.73
CA PHE A 216 -3.75 25.13 1.98
C PHE A 216 -2.62 25.98 2.55
N THR A 217 -1.67 25.40 3.29
CA THR A 217 -0.53 26.16 3.83
C THR A 217 0.53 26.47 2.78
N THR A 218 0.74 25.58 1.80
CA THR A 218 1.65 25.88 0.68
C THR A 218 1.06 26.94 -0.25
N ALA A 219 -0.23 26.90 -0.56
CA ALA A 219 -0.87 27.92 -1.40
C ALA A 219 -0.75 29.33 -0.79
N GLY A 220 -0.97 29.48 0.52
CA GLY A 220 -0.79 30.76 1.22
C GLY A 220 0.67 31.24 1.23
N LEU A 221 1.62 30.33 1.45
CA LEU A 221 3.06 30.67 1.48
C LEU A 221 3.58 31.08 0.09
N PHE A 222 3.17 30.40 -0.97
CA PHE A 222 3.53 30.74 -2.35
C PHE A 222 2.94 32.08 -2.78
N THR A 223 1.69 32.36 -2.41
CA THR A 223 1.06 33.64 -2.73
C THR A 223 1.80 34.79 -2.02
N ALA A 224 2.09 34.64 -0.73
CA ALA A 224 2.84 35.62 0.05
C ALA A 224 4.26 35.86 -0.50
N LEU A 225 4.99 34.78 -0.86
CA LEU A 225 6.32 34.85 -1.45
C LEU A 225 6.30 35.58 -2.79
N VAL A 226 5.34 35.27 -3.67
CA VAL A 226 5.20 35.93 -4.98
C VAL A 226 4.90 37.41 -4.81
N THR A 227 3.97 37.79 -3.92
CA THR A 227 3.74 39.21 -3.61
C THR A 227 4.98 39.91 -3.06
N ALA A 228 5.74 39.27 -2.16
CA ALA A 228 6.94 39.86 -1.58
C ALA A 228 8.03 40.08 -2.65
N VAL A 229 8.21 39.13 -3.57
CA VAL A 229 9.16 39.24 -4.70
C VAL A 229 8.72 40.33 -5.68
N VAL A 230 7.42 40.43 -5.99
CA VAL A 230 6.87 41.47 -6.87
C VAL A 230 7.04 42.86 -6.24
N VAL A 231 6.80 43.00 -4.94
CA VAL A 231 7.04 44.26 -4.21
C VAL A 231 8.53 44.61 -4.19
N LEU A 232 9.42 43.63 -3.96
CA LEU A 232 10.86 43.86 -4.01
C LEU A 232 11.32 44.33 -5.40
N MET A 233 10.80 43.71 -6.47
CA MET A 233 11.14 44.10 -7.84
C MET A 233 10.56 45.46 -8.26
N LEU A 234 9.45 45.89 -7.67
CA LEU A 234 8.86 47.21 -7.91
C LEU A 234 9.54 48.34 -7.12
N MET A 235 10.11 48.06 -5.95
CA MET A 235 10.71 49.09 -5.10
C MET A 235 12.17 49.43 -5.44
N ASP A 236 12.94 48.52 -6.07
CA ASP A 236 14.32 48.83 -6.46
C ASP A 236 14.87 47.91 -7.58
N PRO A 237 15.05 48.38 -8.83
CA PRO A 237 15.55 47.54 -9.92
C PRO A 237 17.06 47.22 -9.86
N ASN A 238 17.80 47.73 -8.86
CA ASN A 238 19.25 47.54 -8.72
C ASN A 238 19.67 46.77 -7.45
N LEU A 239 18.79 45.93 -6.88
CA LEU A 239 19.15 45.07 -5.76
C LEU A 239 20.26 44.06 -6.16
N PRO A 240 21.42 44.05 -5.49
CA PRO A 240 22.43 43.02 -5.70
C PRO A 240 21.89 41.67 -5.24
N VAL A 241 22.02 40.65 -6.09
CA VAL A 241 21.65 39.27 -5.75
C VAL A 241 22.46 38.84 -4.51
N PRO A 242 21.82 38.46 -3.40
CA PRO A 242 22.57 37.95 -2.27
C PRO A 242 23.20 36.61 -2.65
N ASP A 243 24.49 36.47 -2.39
CA ASP A 243 25.23 35.23 -2.59
C ASP A 243 24.74 34.20 -1.56
N ILE A 244 23.91 33.25 -1.99
CA ILE A 244 23.31 32.24 -1.12
C ILE A 244 24.37 31.19 -0.80
N GLN A 245 25.15 31.43 0.25
CA GLN A 245 26.06 30.42 0.79
C GLN A 245 25.27 29.45 1.67
N TRP A 246 24.91 28.30 1.11
CA TRP A 246 24.36 27.17 1.86
C TRP A 246 25.34 26.73 2.95
N PRO A 247 24.90 26.50 4.20
CA PRO A 247 25.78 25.90 5.20
C PRO A 247 26.03 24.45 4.81
N GLY A 248 27.15 24.22 4.12
CA GLY A 248 27.74 22.91 3.94
C GLY A 248 28.13 22.35 5.30
N GLY A 249 27.23 21.58 5.90
CA GLY A 249 27.50 20.77 7.06
C GLY A 249 28.57 19.73 6.72
N LYS A 250 29.81 19.99 7.11
CA LYS A 250 30.80 18.93 7.29
C LYS A 250 30.27 17.99 8.38
N PRO A 251 30.43 16.66 8.26
CA PRO A 251 30.00 15.74 9.30
C PRO A 251 30.89 15.94 10.54
N HIS A 252 30.35 16.58 11.58
CA HIS A 252 30.98 16.60 12.89
C HIS A 252 30.51 15.37 13.66
N THR A 253 31.46 14.49 13.95
CA THR A 253 31.33 13.38 14.88
C THR A 253 30.88 13.89 16.27
N SER A 254 29.69 13.50 16.71
CA SER A 254 29.25 13.76 18.09
C SER A 254 30.15 13.03 19.09
N LYS A 255 30.88 13.81 19.90
CA LYS A 255 31.45 13.32 21.17
C LYS A 255 30.32 13.19 22.19
N ALA A 256 30.31 12.07 22.90
CA ALA A 256 29.40 11.77 24.00
C ALA A 256 29.60 12.74 25.18
N PRO A 257 28.55 13.04 25.99
CA PRO A 257 28.67 13.95 27.11
C PRO A 257 29.35 13.26 28.31
N THR A 258 30.42 13.87 28.80
CA THR A 258 31.04 13.57 30.10
C THR A 258 30.19 14.14 31.24
N HIS A 259 29.66 13.26 32.08
CA HIS A 259 29.02 13.63 33.35
C HIS A 259 30.09 13.70 34.45
N HIS A 260 30.24 14.87 35.09
CA HIS A 260 31.00 15.02 36.34
C HIS A 260 30.10 14.70 37.55
N PRO A 261 30.57 13.97 38.56
CA PRO A 261 29.82 13.76 39.80
C PRO A 261 30.14 14.86 40.83
N ARG A 262 29.11 15.35 41.52
CA ARG A 262 29.22 16.22 42.70
C ARG A 262 28.84 15.43 43.94
N ARG A 263 29.75 15.39 44.91
CA ARG A 263 29.67 14.75 46.24
C ARG A 263 28.73 15.53 47.17
N PRO A 264 28.13 14.85 48.16
CA PRO A 264 28.27 15.33 49.55
C PRO A 264 28.63 14.22 50.55
N ASP A 265 29.49 14.59 51.51
CA ASP A 265 29.75 13.90 52.79
C ASP A 265 28.47 13.94 53.67
N GLY A 266 28.16 13.09 54.66
CA GLY A 266 28.78 11.93 55.29
C GLY A 266 27.92 11.53 56.54
N GLN A 267 28.05 10.26 56.96
CA GLN A 267 27.76 9.69 58.32
C GLN A 267 26.29 9.54 58.78
N ASP A 268 25.82 8.45 59.41
CA ASP A 268 26.40 7.34 60.18
C ASP A 268 25.49 6.08 60.14
N GLY A 269 26.05 4.88 60.38
CA GLY A 269 25.32 3.72 60.91
C GLY A 269 25.44 2.38 60.16
N ALA A 270 26.32 1.50 60.63
CA ALA A 270 26.35 0.06 60.35
C ALA A 270 25.94 -0.73 61.63
N PRO A 271 25.86 -2.09 61.68
CA PRO A 271 26.02 -3.10 60.62
C PRO A 271 24.92 -4.21 60.63
N GLY A 272 24.93 -5.13 59.64
CA GLY A 272 24.32 -6.46 59.85
C GLY A 272 23.87 -7.25 58.62
N ALA A 273 24.81 -8.02 58.05
CA ALA A 273 24.66 -9.38 57.50
C ALA A 273 23.73 -9.69 56.30
N GLY A 274 24.37 -10.14 55.21
CA GLY A 274 24.13 -11.49 54.67
C GLY A 274 23.37 -11.60 53.35
N GLY A 275 24.07 -12.03 52.29
CA GLY A 275 23.46 -12.60 51.08
C GLY A 275 24.14 -12.18 49.78
N GLY A 276 25.20 -12.89 49.39
CA GLY A 276 25.80 -12.73 48.07
C GLY A 276 25.04 -13.49 46.97
N ILE A 277 25.12 -12.99 45.73
CA ILE A 277 25.34 -13.70 44.46
C ILE A 277 25.74 -12.61 43.44
N PRO A 278 26.83 -12.78 42.65
CA PRO A 278 27.23 -11.84 41.59
C PRO A 278 26.48 -12.13 40.26
N PRO A 279 26.25 -11.14 39.39
CA PRO A 279 25.79 -11.40 38.03
C PRO A 279 26.95 -11.88 37.14
N THR A 280 26.85 -13.13 36.70
CA THR A 280 27.67 -13.72 35.64
C THR A 280 27.33 -13.09 34.28
N THR A 281 28.40 -12.68 33.61
CA THR A 281 28.55 -12.28 32.20
C THR A 281 27.64 -13.05 31.22
N ALA A 282 26.83 -12.32 30.46
CA ALA A 282 26.11 -12.88 29.30
C ALA A 282 27.06 -13.02 28.09
N PRO A 283 27.11 -14.18 27.42
CA PRO A 283 27.94 -14.39 26.23
C PRO A 283 27.31 -13.78 24.97
N GLN A 284 28.17 -13.20 24.12
CA GLN A 284 27.82 -12.70 22.78
C GLN A 284 27.31 -13.84 21.90
N ALA A 285 26.14 -13.67 21.28
CA ALA A 285 25.60 -14.60 20.31
C ALA A 285 26.16 -14.33 18.91
N LEU A 286 26.72 -15.38 18.32
CA LEU A 286 27.19 -15.51 16.94
C LEU A 286 26.01 -15.38 15.94
N PRO A 287 26.18 -14.80 14.74
CA PRO A 287 25.10 -14.76 13.75
C PRO A 287 24.86 -16.15 13.12
N THR A 288 23.63 -16.64 13.25
CA THR A 288 23.12 -17.88 12.62
C THR A 288 22.91 -17.67 11.10
N PRO A 289 23.33 -18.60 10.22
CA PRO A 289 23.06 -18.52 8.79
C PRO A 289 21.60 -18.88 8.43
N THR A 290 21.03 -18.11 7.51
CA THR A 290 19.72 -18.29 6.87
C THR A 290 19.66 -19.59 6.04
N PRO A 291 18.56 -20.37 6.08
CA PRO A 291 18.45 -21.61 5.29
C PRO A 291 18.34 -21.33 3.79
N THR A 292 19.16 -22.03 3.01
CA THR A 292 19.22 -21.98 1.54
C THR A 292 18.20 -22.96 0.95
N LEU A 293 17.30 -22.48 0.07
CA LEU A 293 16.48 -23.36 -0.79
C LEU A 293 17.36 -24.06 -1.84
N PRO A 294 17.09 -25.33 -2.22
CA PRO A 294 17.90 -26.06 -3.18
C PRO A 294 17.79 -25.44 -4.58
N SER A 295 18.94 -25.01 -5.11
CA SER A 295 19.12 -24.60 -6.50
C SER A 295 19.30 -25.84 -7.37
N THR A 296 18.49 -25.95 -8.42
CA THR A 296 18.68 -26.94 -9.50
C THR A 296 20.06 -26.74 -10.15
N PRO A 297 20.86 -27.79 -10.39
CA PRO A 297 22.18 -27.63 -10.99
C PRO A 297 22.07 -27.17 -12.46
N PRO A 298 22.92 -26.24 -12.93
CA PRO A 298 22.95 -25.83 -14.34
C PRO A 298 23.64 -26.88 -15.23
N PRO A 299 23.26 -27.00 -16.52
CA PRO A 299 23.92 -27.87 -17.48
C PRO A 299 25.35 -27.39 -17.83
N PRO A 300 26.25 -28.28 -18.30
CA PRO A 300 27.66 -27.96 -18.44
C PRO A 300 28.00 -27.24 -19.76
N GLY A 301 28.94 -26.30 -19.69
CA GLY A 301 29.90 -26.02 -20.77
C GLY A 301 29.48 -25.05 -21.87
N GLY A 302 29.40 -23.75 -21.57
CA GLY A 302 29.46 -22.68 -22.56
C GLY A 302 30.40 -21.57 -22.07
N ARG A 303 31.29 -21.05 -22.92
CA ARG A 303 32.14 -19.89 -22.57
C ARG A 303 31.21 -18.70 -22.23
N ASN A 304 31.26 -18.20 -21.00
CA ASN A 304 30.46 -17.05 -20.58
C ASN A 304 30.93 -15.80 -21.35
N GLY A 305 29.98 -15.10 -21.99
CA GLY A 305 30.27 -13.85 -22.70
C GLY A 305 30.58 -12.69 -21.76
N VAL A 306 31.04 -11.58 -22.34
CA VAL A 306 31.27 -10.31 -21.62
C VAL A 306 30.07 -9.39 -21.84
N LEU A 307 29.60 -8.76 -20.76
CA LEU A 307 28.51 -7.79 -20.79
C LEU A 307 29.02 -6.41 -21.25
N VAL A 308 28.34 -5.80 -22.22
CA VAL A 308 28.59 -4.44 -22.70
C VAL A 308 27.36 -3.59 -22.39
N VAL A 309 27.54 -2.43 -21.75
CA VAL A 309 26.45 -1.52 -21.37
C VAL A 309 26.62 -0.18 -22.09
N SER A 310 25.55 0.33 -22.70
CA SER A 310 25.55 1.64 -23.36
C SER A 310 24.19 2.35 -23.22
N PRO A 311 24.12 3.64 -22.85
CA PRO A 311 25.22 4.49 -22.38
C PRO A 311 25.64 4.16 -20.93
N VAL A 312 26.88 4.52 -20.55
CA VAL A 312 27.42 4.33 -19.19
C VAL A 312 27.09 5.51 -18.26
N SER A 313 26.57 6.61 -18.82
CA SER A 313 26.03 7.74 -18.06
C SER A 313 24.71 8.21 -18.66
N ILE A 314 23.75 8.52 -17.79
CA ILE A 314 22.42 9.04 -18.14
C ILE A 314 22.21 10.32 -17.32
N HIS A 315 21.80 11.39 -18.00
CA HIS A 315 21.41 12.64 -17.36
C HIS A 315 19.96 12.95 -17.70
N PHE A 316 19.12 13.11 -16.67
CA PHE A 316 17.72 13.51 -16.82
C PHE A 316 17.62 15.03 -16.65
N HIS A 317 17.27 15.72 -17.74
CA HIS A 317 17.09 17.17 -17.75
C HIS A 317 15.60 17.53 -17.78
N GLY A 318 15.24 18.68 -17.20
CA GLY A 318 13.89 19.26 -17.35
C GLY A 318 12.79 18.29 -16.92
N HIS A 319 11.97 17.82 -17.87
CA HIS A 319 10.83 16.90 -17.65
C HIS A 319 11.12 15.42 -18.02
N ASP A 320 12.35 15.07 -18.38
CA ASP A 320 12.68 13.71 -18.83
C ASP A 320 12.61 12.72 -17.67
N THR A 321 11.74 11.72 -17.79
CA THR A 321 11.51 10.70 -16.73
C THR A 321 11.90 9.30 -17.14
N ILE A 322 12.22 9.07 -18.42
CA ILE A 322 12.55 7.75 -18.97
C ILE A 322 13.80 7.86 -19.84
N ALA A 323 14.76 6.99 -19.57
CA ALA A 323 15.95 6.77 -20.39
C ALA A 323 16.09 5.27 -20.68
N ALA A 324 16.87 4.92 -21.70
CA ALA A 324 17.11 3.52 -22.06
C ALA A 324 18.61 3.21 -21.95
N ILE A 325 18.93 2.08 -21.32
CA ILE A 325 20.25 1.45 -21.41
C ILE A 325 20.14 0.16 -22.21
N VAL A 326 21.08 -0.04 -23.12
CA VAL A 326 21.20 -1.25 -23.94
C VAL A 326 22.29 -2.12 -23.34
N LEU A 327 21.91 -3.34 -22.98
CA LEU A 327 22.80 -4.40 -22.51
C LEU A 327 23.07 -5.36 -23.66
N GLY A 328 24.32 -5.54 -24.06
CA GLY A 328 24.75 -6.47 -25.09
C GLY A 328 25.63 -7.59 -24.53
N ALA A 329 25.51 -8.80 -25.10
CA ALA A 329 26.42 -9.89 -24.83
C ALA A 329 27.41 -10.07 -25.98
N LYS A 330 28.71 -10.22 -25.68
CA LYS A 330 29.76 -10.49 -26.68
C LYS A 330 30.56 -11.73 -26.29
N GLY A 331 30.63 -12.72 -27.18
CA GLY A 331 31.49 -13.89 -27.01
C GLY A 331 30.90 -15.01 -26.14
N GLY A 332 29.58 -15.09 -26.07
CA GLY A 332 28.83 -16.13 -25.35
C GLY A 332 27.56 -15.60 -24.67
N PRO A 333 26.66 -16.48 -24.20
CA PRO A 333 25.49 -16.07 -23.43
C PRO A 333 25.89 -15.46 -22.08
N VAL A 334 25.11 -14.49 -21.60
CA VAL A 334 25.37 -13.75 -20.36
C VAL A 334 24.11 -13.67 -19.50
N SER A 335 24.15 -14.21 -18.29
CA SER A 335 23.19 -13.87 -17.23
C SER A 335 23.59 -12.56 -16.57
N TRP A 336 22.67 -11.61 -16.48
CA TRP A 336 22.90 -10.29 -15.88
C TRP A 336 21.87 -9.96 -14.81
N SER A 337 22.27 -9.09 -13.88
CA SER A 337 21.44 -8.47 -12.86
C SER A 337 21.79 -6.99 -12.73
N ALA A 338 20.81 -6.14 -12.47
CA ALA A 338 21.00 -4.71 -12.27
C ALA A 338 20.27 -4.25 -11.01
N ALA A 339 20.97 -3.47 -10.18
CA ALA A 339 20.40 -2.87 -8.98
C ALA A 339 20.71 -1.38 -8.95
N ALA A 340 19.70 -0.55 -8.68
CA ALA A 340 19.88 0.88 -8.49
C ALA A 340 20.21 1.19 -7.02
N SER A 341 21.11 2.14 -6.80
CA SER A 341 21.50 2.59 -5.46
C SER A 341 20.46 3.52 -4.80
N SER A 342 19.45 3.98 -5.54
CA SER A 342 18.43 4.92 -5.08
C SER A 342 17.03 4.38 -5.34
N PRO A 343 16.08 4.51 -4.38
CA PRO A 343 14.68 4.14 -4.57
C PRO A 343 13.94 5.05 -5.55
N GLN A 344 14.55 6.17 -5.96
CA GLN A 344 13.99 7.07 -6.97
C GLN A 344 14.22 6.57 -8.40
N VAL A 345 15.13 5.60 -8.60
CA VAL A 345 15.44 5.04 -9.91
C VAL A 345 14.85 3.64 -10.01
N THR A 346 13.91 3.43 -10.93
CA THR A 346 13.26 2.15 -11.17
C THR A 346 13.69 1.58 -12.52
N LEU A 347 13.96 0.28 -12.57
CA LEU A 347 14.32 -0.44 -13.79
C LEU A 347 13.14 -1.28 -14.25
N THR A 348 12.78 -1.25 -15.53
CA THR A 348 11.74 -2.13 -16.10
C THR A 348 12.12 -3.61 -15.98
N ARG A 349 13.43 -3.91 -15.92
CA ARG A 349 13.95 -5.26 -15.70
C ARG A 349 15.24 -5.19 -14.88
N ALA A 350 15.29 -5.95 -13.79
CA ALA A 350 16.43 -6.01 -12.86
C ALA A 350 17.32 -7.25 -13.07
N GLY A 351 17.00 -8.11 -14.05
CA GLY A 351 17.86 -9.24 -14.44
C GLY A 351 17.29 -10.05 -15.60
N GLY A 352 18.14 -10.88 -16.20
CA GLY A 352 17.77 -11.77 -17.30
C GLY A 352 18.96 -12.46 -17.94
N THR A 353 18.71 -13.20 -19.02
CA THR A 353 19.76 -13.86 -19.82
C THR A 353 19.77 -13.29 -21.24
N ILE A 354 20.94 -12.89 -21.72
CA ILE A 354 21.16 -12.42 -23.08
C ILE A 354 21.87 -13.55 -23.84
N ARG A 355 21.32 -13.93 -24.99
CA ARG A 355 21.96 -14.92 -25.88
C ARG A 355 23.21 -14.31 -26.51
N ASP A 356 24.12 -15.13 -27.02
CA ASP A 356 25.33 -14.62 -27.68
C ASP A 356 24.97 -13.63 -28.81
N HIS A 357 25.67 -12.49 -28.85
CA HIS A 357 25.38 -11.33 -29.72
C HIS A 357 23.98 -10.69 -29.57
N GLY A 358 23.21 -11.08 -28.54
CA GLY A 358 21.92 -10.48 -28.23
C GLY A 358 22.06 -9.11 -27.56
N GLN A 359 21.00 -8.30 -27.69
CA GLN A 359 20.84 -7.05 -26.95
C GLN A 359 19.51 -7.04 -26.21
N VAL A 360 19.50 -6.42 -25.04
CA VAL A 360 18.31 -6.18 -24.23
C VAL A 360 18.29 -4.71 -23.82
N THR A 361 17.20 -4.03 -24.17
CA THR A 361 16.96 -2.65 -23.72
C THR A 361 16.29 -2.69 -22.35
N VAL A 362 16.92 -2.05 -21.37
CA VAL A 362 16.36 -1.82 -20.04
C VAL A 362 15.98 -0.35 -19.94
N GLN A 363 14.71 -0.08 -19.68
CA GLN A 363 14.28 1.28 -19.39
C GLN A 363 14.57 1.64 -17.94
N VAL A 364 15.14 2.82 -17.75
CA VAL A 364 15.44 3.46 -16.47
C VAL A 364 14.41 4.57 -16.31
N SER A 365 13.57 4.47 -15.29
CA SER A 365 12.56 5.47 -14.96
C SER A 365 12.93 6.18 -13.67
N LEU A 366 12.83 7.51 -13.69
CA LEU A 366 13.02 8.36 -12.52
C LEU A 366 11.64 8.65 -11.89
N ASN A 367 11.42 8.12 -10.69
CA ASN A 367 10.19 8.34 -9.92
C ASN A 367 10.24 9.74 -9.27
N ARG A 368 9.55 10.69 -9.89
CA ARG A 368 9.54 12.10 -9.48
C ARG A 368 8.35 12.42 -8.58
N GLY A 369 8.61 13.19 -7.53
CA GLY A 369 7.58 13.82 -6.70
C GLY A 369 7.23 15.23 -7.20
N LEU A 370 6.39 15.95 -6.45
CA LEU A 370 5.99 17.33 -6.78
C LEU A 370 7.19 18.29 -6.95
N ILE A 371 8.27 18.04 -6.19
CA ILE A 371 9.56 18.70 -6.30
C ILE A 371 10.62 17.60 -6.24
N THR A 372 11.44 17.47 -7.29
CA THR A 372 12.56 16.53 -7.30
C THR A 372 13.86 17.32 -7.13
N LEU A 373 14.51 17.15 -5.98
CA LEU A 373 15.82 17.74 -5.70
C LEU A 373 16.88 17.10 -6.61
N PRO A 374 17.91 17.86 -7.03
CA PRO A 374 18.98 17.33 -7.86
C PRO A 374 19.73 16.22 -7.11
N GLY A 375 20.08 15.17 -7.82
CA GLY A 375 20.68 13.98 -7.20
C GLY A 375 21.43 13.11 -8.19
N ASN A 376 22.24 12.21 -7.65
CA ASN A 376 22.93 11.18 -8.40
C ASN A 376 22.57 9.80 -7.84
N ALA A 377 22.57 8.82 -8.72
CA ALA A 377 22.43 7.41 -8.40
C ALA A 377 23.36 6.60 -9.29
N THR A 378 23.72 5.41 -8.84
CA THR A 378 24.49 4.46 -9.63
C THR A 378 23.66 3.21 -9.82
N ILE A 379 23.54 2.75 -11.06
CA ILE A 379 23.00 1.43 -11.36
C ILE A 379 24.19 0.49 -11.50
N ALA A 380 24.32 -0.45 -10.57
CA ALA A 380 25.32 -1.51 -10.66
C ALA A 380 24.77 -2.61 -11.56
N VAL A 381 25.34 -2.77 -12.75
CA VAL A 381 24.98 -3.85 -13.69
C VAL A 381 26.07 -4.91 -13.65
N SER A 382 25.75 -6.11 -13.18
CA SER A 382 26.66 -7.25 -13.15
C SER A 382 26.20 -8.34 -14.12
N GLY A 383 27.13 -9.05 -14.75
CA GLY A 383 26.80 -10.19 -15.59
C GLY A 383 28.02 -10.93 -16.14
N GLY A 384 27.88 -12.25 -16.28
CA GLY A 384 28.95 -13.12 -16.79
C GLY A 384 30.17 -13.20 -15.85
N SER A 385 31.35 -13.49 -16.40
CA SER A 385 32.62 -13.54 -15.66
C SER A 385 33.28 -12.17 -15.44
N GLY A 386 32.57 -11.07 -15.70
CA GLY A 386 33.08 -9.70 -15.62
C GLY A 386 32.75 -9.00 -14.29
N ALA A 387 33.52 -7.95 -13.98
CA ALA A 387 33.23 -7.04 -12.87
C ALA A 387 31.96 -6.23 -13.14
N ALA A 388 31.26 -5.82 -12.06
CA ALA A 388 30.06 -4.99 -12.18
C ALA A 388 30.40 -3.66 -12.86
N VAL A 389 29.63 -3.29 -13.88
CA VAL A 389 29.75 -2.02 -14.60
C VAL A 389 28.81 -1.01 -13.94
N PRO A 390 29.35 0.06 -13.31
CA PRO A 390 28.52 1.13 -12.76
C PRO A 390 28.03 2.04 -13.90
N VAL A 391 26.72 2.24 -13.97
CA VAL A 391 26.09 3.25 -14.83
C VAL A 391 25.71 4.44 -13.96
N GLY A 392 26.29 5.60 -14.26
CA GLY A 392 25.97 6.85 -13.55
C GLY A 392 24.64 7.41 -14.00
N VAL A 393 23.77 7.77 -13.07
CA VAL A 393 22.49 8.44 -13.32
C VAL A 393 22.48 9.75 -12.55
N ALA A 394 22.30 10.87 -13.23
CA ALA A 394 22.14 12.17 -12.60
C ALA A 394 20.84 12.83 -13.07
N TRP A 395 20.27 13.67 -12.22
CA TRP A 395 19.09 14.46 -12.58
C TRP A 395 19.14 15.84 -11.95
N ASP A 396 18.60 16.82 -12.68
CA ASP A 396 18.53 18.20 -12.24
C ASP A 396 17.32 18.46 -11.34
N ILE A 397 17.31 19.64 -10.72
CA ILE A 397 16.12 20.12 -10.03
C ILE A 397 14.98 20.22 -11.03
N SER A 398 13.85 19.60 -10.70
CA SER A 398 12.65 19.69 -11.52
C SER A 398 11.42 19.86 -10.66
N VAL A 399 10.55 20.78 -11.10
CA VAL A 399 9.22 21.02 -10.57
C VAL A 399 8.25 20.56 -11.65
N LEU A 400 7.31 19.69 -11.28
CA LEU A 400 6.36 19.10 -12.21
C LEU A 400 5.20 20.04 -12.53
#